data_AF-A0AAW4NRW6-F1
#
_entry.id   AF-A0AAW4NRW6-F1
#
_cell.length_a   1.000
_cell.length_b   1.000
_cell.length_c   1.000
_cell.angle_alpha   90.00
_cell.angle_beta   90.00
_cell.angle_gamma   90.00
#
_symmetry.space_group_name_H-M   'P 1'
#
loop_
_entity.id
_entity.type
_entity.pdbx_description
1 polymer ?
#
loop_
_entity_poly.entity_id
_entity_poly.type
_entity_poly.pdbx_seq_one_letter_code
_entity_poly.pdbx_strand_id
1 'polypeptide(L)'
;MKKIILSMVASLFIGGCTAKTELKATLETSIDSLVGSWIYYRYDGKQSYTNQTFHLILKKTKQNSVIGYYCSTQESGSRIDCSTENVNNISGIFKNDTLYLSFYGFYDDHARGNAKIYKQKNGNVIWKLMECKGVFYLPEKVLLTRYNANKYKTEIKAIDSLKESRIAIEEQTEIGMEEIPLPFDFSQFQKEQERYDMGEQDEMPYHPISVKGNKELEQTYKSRWDKSLPSQFYRFHTGKKFQLDMICYYLENTPSLIYRLITSVNKSIIDEVTVFSQVGENSKNWNANSFTISKNLGITVYKNKLHKGKVIKKEVVNRYTIDDDGKFTKH
;
A
#
# COMPACT_ATOMS: atom_id res chain seq x y z
N MET A 1 -52.72 -72.06 53.62
CA MET A 1 -51.48 -72.83 53.83
C MET A 1 -50.66 -72.83 52.56
N LYS A 2 -49.41 -72.35 52.60
CA LYS A 2 -48.31 -72.58 51.63
C LYS A 2 -48.57 -72.05 50.19
N LYS A 3 -47.70 -71.37 49.47
CA LYS A 3 -46.26 -71.02 49.52
C LYS A 3 -46.10 -69.93 48.42
N ILE A 4 -45.50 -68.78 48.69
CA ILE A 4 -44.06 -68.49 48.57
C ILE A 4 -43.61 -68.31 47.10
N ILE A 5 -43.32 -67.04 46.80
CA ILE A 5 -42.14 -66.48 46.11
C ILE A 5 -42.08 -66.59 44.58
N LEU A 6 -42.55 -65.50 43.98
CA LEU A 6 -41.87 -64.59 43.04
C LEU A 6 -40.48 -65.02 42.50
N SER A 7 -40.51 -65.40 41.22
CA SER A 7 -39.63 -64.97 40.13
C SER A 7 -38.10 -64.92 40.33
N MET A 8 -37.45 -65.84 39.62
CA MET A 8 -36.07 -65.89 39.15
C MET A 8 -35.28 -64.58 39.13
N VAL A 9 -34.11 -64.65 39.76
CA VAL A 9 -32.92 -63.84 39.45
C VAL A 9 -32.06 -64.66 38.48
N ALA A 10 -31.66 -64.07 37.34
CA ALA A 10 -30.37 -64.30 36.70
C ALA A 10 -30.16 -63.32 35.54
N SER A 11 -29.58 -62.18 35.90
CA SER A 11 -28.64 -61.32 35.17
C SER A 11 -28.34 -61.62 33.71
N LEU A 12 -28.63 -60.63 32.85
CA LEU A 12 -27.84 -60.36 31.65
C LEU A 12 -27.48 -58.87 31.63
N PHE A 13 -26.21 -58.60 31.92
CA PHE A 13 -25.56 -57.34 31.62
C PHE A 13 -25.65 -57.10 30.11
N ILE A 14 -26.47 -56.14 29.71
CA ILE A 14 -26.31 -55.48 28.41
C ILE A 14 -26.00 -54.03 28.75
N GLY A 15 -24.75 -53.66 28.53
CA GLY A 15 -24.29 -52.28 28.63
C GLY A 15 -25.15 -51.39 27.76
N GLY A 16 -25.99 -50.59 28.40
CA GLY A 16 -26.59 -49.43 27.76
C GLY A 16 -25.49 -48.42 27.52
N CYS A 17 -24.93 -48.43 26.30
CA CYS A 17 -24.30 -47.26 25.73
C CYS A 17 -25.33 -46.12 25.80
N THR A 18 -25.28 -45.30 26.84
CA THR A 18 -25.72 -43.92 26.69
C THR A 18 -24.67 -43.24 25.82
N ALA A 19 -24.78 -43.44 24.51
CA ALA A 19 -24.34 -42.41 23.60
C ALA A 19 -25.11 -41.17 24.03
N LYS A 20 -24.44 -40.29 24.79
CA LYS A 20 -24.81 -38.88 24.82
C LYS A 20 -24.83 -38.48 23.36
N THR A 21 -26.02 -38.46 22.77
CA THR A 21 -26.26 -37.69 21.57
C THR A 21 -25.95 -36.27 22.00
N GLU A 22 -24.70 -35.86 21.84
CA GLU A 22 -24.35 -34.46 21.72
C GLU A 22 -25.17 -33.99 20.53
N LEU A 23 -26.35 -33.45 20.84
CA LEU A 23 -27.01 -32.47 20.01
C LEU A 23 -25.96 -31.40 19.74
N LYS A 24 -25.22 -31.58 18.65
CA LYS A 24 -24.59 -30.48 17.93
C LYS A 24 -25.74 -29.53 17.65
N ALA A 25 -25.93 -28.57 18.54
CA ALA A 25 -26.65 -27.36 18.24
C ALA A 25 -25.87 -26.72 17.09
N THR A 26 -26.21 -27.09 15.86
CA THR A 26 -25.89 -26.30 14.69
C THR A 26 -26.50 -24.96 15.01
N LEU A 27 -25.64 -23.96 15.26
CA LEU A 27 -26.07 -22.60 15.52
C LEU A 27 -26.73 -22.09 14.23
N GLU A 28 -28.00 -22.40 14.04
CA GLU A 28 -28.76 -21.95 12.88
C GLU A 28 -28.71 -20.43 12.87
N THR A 29 -28.23 -19.88 11.77
CA THR A 29 -28.08 -18.45 11.64
C THR A 29 -29.48 -17.87 11.46
N SER A 30 -29.99 -17.12 12.43
CA SER A 30 -31.22 -16.37 12.19
C SER A 30 -30.94 -15.18 11.25
N ILE A 31 -31.87 -14.92 10.33
CA ILE A 31 -31.90 -13.70 9.50
C ILE A 31 -31.76 -12.43 10.35
N ASP A 32 -32.32 -12.41 11.56
CA ASP A 32 -32.29 -11.27 12.48
C ASP A 32 -30.84 -10.91 12.86
N SER A 33 -29.97 -11.91 12.84
CA SER A 33 -28.57 -11.75 13.15
C SER A 33 -27.73 -11.17 12.00
N LEU A 34 -28.32 -11.06 10.80
CA LEU A 34 -27.77 -10.43 9.59
C LEU A 34 -28.40 -9.05 9.30
N VAL A 35 -29.56 -8.74 9.90
CA VAL A 35 -30.26 -7.46 9.75
C VAL A 35 -29.58 -6.36 10.56
N GLY A 36 -29.59 -5.12 10.07
CA GLY A 36 -29.07 -3.91 10.72
C GLY A 36 -27.97 -3.21 9.90
N SER A 37 -27.19 -2.37 10.57
CA SER A 37 -26.11 -1.59 9.94
C SER A 37 -24.75 -2.27 10.11
N TRP A 38 -24.06 -2.41 8.98
CA TRP A 38 -22.79 -3.06 8.84
C TRP A 38 -21.80 -2.15 8.10
N ILE A 39 -20.53 -2.26 8.45
CA ILE A 39 -19.46 -1.52 7.82
C ILE A 39 -18.25 -2.44 7.60
N TYR A 40 -17.65 -2.28 6.43
CA TYR A 40 -16.24 -2.58 6.20
C TYR A 40 -15.53 -1.26 5.93
N TYR A 41 -14.31 -1.12 6.46
CA TYR A 41 -13.47 0.00 6.09
C TYR A 41 -12.01 -0.46 6.08
N ARG A 42 -11.24 0.16 5.18
CA ARG A 42 -9.78 0.13 5.14
C ARG A 42 -9.34 1.58 5.20
N TYR A 43 -8.59 1.92 6.23
CA TYR A 43 -8.11 3.28 6.44
C TYR A 43 -6.61 3.27 6.66
N ASP A 44 -5.90 3.77 5.66
CA ASP A 44 -4.45 3.89 5.63
C ASP A 44 -4.05 5.37 5.80
N GLY A 45 -4.84 6.18 6.50
CA GLY A 45 -4.58 7.60 6.79
C GLY A 45 -5.20 8.58 5.79
N LYS A 46 -5.35 9.85 6.19
CA LYS A 46 -6.13 10.89 5.48
C LYS A 46 -5.81 11.05 3.98
N GLN A 47 -4.57 10.78 3.59
CA GLN A 47 -4.09 11.03 2.23
C GLN A 47 -3.96 9.77 1.37
N SER A 48 -4.36 8.60 1.89
CA SER A 48 -4.19 7.36 1.16
C SER A 48 -5.25 7.15 0.08
N TYR A 49 -4.80 6.81 -1.12
CA TYR A 49 -5.69 6.38 -2.22
C TYR A 49 -6.22 4.95 -2.03
N THR A 50 -5.73 4.20 -1.04
CA THR A 50 -6.26 2.86 -0.71
C THR A 50 -7.43 2.91 0.28
N ASN A 51 -7.79 4.10 0.77
CA ASN A 51 -8.91 4.26 1.69
C ASN A 51 -10.20 3.80 1.04
N GLN A 52 -10.93 2.96 1.78
CA GLN A 52 -12.18 2.40 1.33
C GLN A 52 -13.16 2.30 2.50
N THR A 53 -14.42 2.60 2.24
CA THR A 53 -15.52 2.33 3.16
C THR A 53 -16.66 1.68 2.39
N PHE A 54 -17.29 0.68 2.99
CA PHE A 54 -18.47 0.01 2.47
C PHE A 54 -19.49 -0.12 3.60
N HIS A 55 -20.53 0.69 3.54
CA HIS A 55 -21.69 0.63 4.42
C HIS A 55 -22.78 -0.22 3.80
N LEU A 56 -23.37 -1.08 4.62
CA LEU A 56 -24.50 -1.91 4.25
C LEU A 56 -25.58 -1.80 5.33
N ILE A 57 -26.80 -1.45 4.95
CA ILE A 57 -27.94 -1.37 5.86
C ILE A 57 -29.03 -2.28 5.34
N LEU A 58 -29.41 -3.26 6.16
CA LEU A 58 -30.46 -4.22 5.87
C LEU A 58 -31.60 -4.10 6.89
N LYS A 59 -32.84 -4.14 6.40
CA LYS A 59 -34.07 -4.13 7.19
C LYS A 59 -34.91 -5.34 6.81
N LYS A 60 -35.43 -6.04 7.81
CA LYS A 60 -36.36 -7.15 7.59
C LYS A 60 -37.70 -6.62 7.06
N THR A 61 -38.30 -7.29 6.09
CA THR A 61 -39.63 -6.94 5.55
C THR A 61 -40.67 -8.02 5.82
N LYS A 62 -40.31 -9.29 5.62
CA LYS A 62 -41.11 -10.47 5.96
C LYS A 62 -40.22 -11.47 6.69
N GLN A 63 -40.77 -12.62 7.06
CA GLN A 63 -40.07 -13.62 7.88
C GLN A 63 -38.69 -14.00 7.32
N ASN A 64 -38.56 -14.13 6.00
CA ASN A 64 -37.32 -14.54 5.32
C ASN A 64 -36.81 -13.54 4.26
N SER A 65 -37.22 -12.26 4.33
CA SER A 65 -36.81 -11.27 3.33
C SER A 65 -36.30 -9.98 3.94
N VAL A 66 -35.39 -9.33 3.21
CA VAL A 66 -34.84 -8.01 3.56
C VAL A 66 -34.96 -7.04 2.39
N ILE A 67 -34.97 -5.76 2.73
CA ILE A 67 -34.61 -4.67 1.82
C ILE A 67 -33.48 -3.87 2.44
N GLY A 68 -32.79 -3.08 1.65
CA GLY A 68 -31.73 -2.24 2.18
C GLY A 68 -31.04 -1.42 1.13
N TYR A 69 -29.91 -0.85 1.54
CA TYR A 69 -29.03 -0.16 0.64
C TYR A 69 -27.56 -0.34 1.03
N TYR A 70 -26.69 -0.02 0.09
CA TYR A 70 -25.27 0.15 0.37
C TYR A 70 -24.77 1.55 -0.01
N CYS A 71 -23.63 1.92 0.54
CA CYS A 71 -22.83 3.05 0.10
C CYS A 71 -21.36 2.64 0.16
N SER A 72 -20.67 2.71 -0.98
CA SER A 72 -19.26 2.39 -1.11
C SER A 72 -18.47 3.60 -1.56
N THR A 73 -17.39 3.89 -0.86
CA THR A 73 -16.45 4.98 -1.19
C THR A 73 -15.05 4.41 -1.28
N GLN A 74 -14.31 4.70 -2.34
CA GLN A 74 -12.90 4.33 -2.52
C GLN A 74 -12.05 5.56 -2.85
N GLU A 75 -10.72 5.41 -2.80
CA GLU A 75 -9.75 6.44 -3.20
C GLU A 75 -9.98 7.77 -2.48
N SER A 76 -10.20 7.70 -1.15
CA SER A 76 -10.50 8.89 -0.33
C SER A 76 -11.69 9.72 -0.84
N GLY A 77 -12.67 9.05 -1.45
CA GLY A 77 -13.91 9.67 -1.93
C GLY A 77 -13.89 10.04 -3.42
N SER A 78 -12.81 9.76 -4.16
CA SER A 78 -12.80 9.97 -5.62
C SER A 78 -13.74 9.01 -6.36
N ARG A 79 -14.04 7.85 -5.78
CA ARG A 79 -15.01 6.89 -6.32
C ARG A 79 -16.12 6.67 -5.32
N ILE A 80 -17.35 7.00 -5.71
CA ILE A 80 -18.53 6.93 -4.84
C ILE A 80 -19.63 6.16 -5.57
N ASP A 81 -20.09 5.08 -4.95
CA ASP A 81 -21.24 4.29 -5.38
C ASP A 81 -22.23 4.28 -4.21
N CYS A 82 -22.97 5.39 -4.10
CA CYS A 82 -23.89 5.69 -3.00
C CYS A 82 -25.12 6.42 -3.54
N SER A 83 -26.26 6.19 -2.90
CA SER A 83 -27.43 7.04 -3.11
C SER A 83 -27.25 8.38 -2.40
N THR A 84 -27.67 9.48 -3.02
CA THR A 84 -27.82 10.78 -2.36
C THR A 84 -29.04 10.85 -1.43
N GLU A 85 -30.01 9.94 -1.60
CA GLU A 85 -31.32 9.96 -0.94
C GLU A 85 -31.59 8.71 -0.08
N ASN A 86 -30.58 7.86 0.16
CA ASN A 86 -30.72 6.57 0.84
C ASN A 86 -31.79 5.65 0.21
N VAL A 87 -31.88 5.65 -1.11
CA VAL A 87 -32.79 4.78 -1.86
C VAL A 87 -32.43 3.32 -1.63
N ASN A 88 -33.42 2.49 -1.31
CA ASN A 88 -33.20 1.05 -1.20
C ASN A 88 -32.84 0.48 -2.58
N ASN A 89 -31.59 0.05 -2.73
CA ASN A 89 -31.10 -0.62 -3.93
C ASN A 89 -30.83 -2.10 -3.74
N ILE A 90 -31.16 -2.67 -2.58
CA ILE A 90 -30.98 -4.08 -2.26
C ILE A 90 -32.33 -4.72 -1.95
N SER A 91 -32.57 -5.88 -2.53
CA SER A 91 -33.58 -6.85 -2.10
C SER A 91 -32.90 -8.18 -1.76
N GLY A 92 -33.46 -8.94 -0.81
CA GLY A 92 -32.84 -10.19 -0.42
C GLY A 92 -33.77 -11.23 0.19
N ILE A 93 -33.36 -12.49 0.04
CA ILE A 93 -34.07 -13.67 0.53
C ILE A 93 -33.10 -14.51 1.36
N PHE A 94 -33.53 -14.86 2.57
CA PHE A 94 -32.79 -15.72 3.47
C PHE A 94 -33.16 -17.19 3.24
N LYS A 95 -32.15 -18.03 2.98
CA LYS A 95 -32.30 -19.46 2.73
C LYS A 95 -31.03 -20.20 3.15
N ASN A 96 -31.18 -21.30 3.90
CA ASN A 96 -30.08 -22.19 4.28
C ASN A 96 -28.88 -21.43 4.91
N ASP A 97 -29.13 -20.68 5.99
CA ASP A 97 -28.12 -19.87 6.70
C ASP A 97 -27.43 -18.76 5.88
N THR A 98 -27.91 -18.49 4.67
CA THR A 98 -27.34 -17.51 3.75
C THR A 98 -28.41 -16.52 3.30
N LEU A 99 -28.07 -15.24 3.36
CA LEU A 99 -28.87 -14.18 2.77
C LEU A 99 -28.38 -13.90 1.36
N TYR A 100 -29.21 -14.18 0.37
CA TYR A 100 -28.93 -13.90 -1.04
C TYR A 100 -29.54 -12.55 -1.40
N LEU A 101 -28.74 -11.70 -2.03
CA LEU A 101 -29.08 -10.33 -2.34
C LEU A 101 -29.03 -10.10 -3.85
N SER A 102 -29.97 -9.30 -4.34
CA SER A 102 -29.93 -8.67 -5.65
C SER A 102 -29.91 -7.17 -5.46
N PHE A 103 -29.12 -6.46 -6.26
CA PHE A 103 -28.94 -5.03 -6.12
C PHE A 103 -28.64 -4.32 -7.44
N TYR A 104 -28.78 -2.99 -7.43
CA TYR A 104 -28.35 -2.12 -8.52
C TYR A 104 -27.39 -1.04 -8.02
N GLY A 105 -26.46 -0.61 -8.87
CA GLY A 105 -25.48 0.43 -8.54
C GLY A 105 -26.01 1.84 -8.80
N PHE A 106 -25.37 2.84 -8.20
CA PHE A 106 -25.65 4.25 -8.43
C PHE A 106 -24.60 4.92 -9.32
N TYR A 107 -23.44 4.29 -9.50
CA TYR A 107 -22.39 4.81 -10.38
C TYR A 107 -22.68 4.62 -11.87
N ASP A 108 -23.29 3.50 -12.22
CA ASP A 108 -23.69 3.14 -13.59
C ASP A 108 -25.17 2.72 -13.56
N ASP A 109 -26.01 3.41 -14.32
CA ASP A 109 -27.47 3.22 -14.35
C ASP A 109 -27.88 1.78 -14.74
N HIS A 110 -27.02 1.09 -15.48
CA HIS A 110 -27.23 -0.27 -15.96
C HIS A 110 -26.62 -1.33 -15.02
N ALA A 111 -25.94 -0.90 -13.95
CA ALA A 111 -25.24 -1.78 -13.05
C ALA A 111 -26.23 -2.62 -12.24
N ARG A 112 -26.19 -3.93 -12.40
CA ARG A 112 -27.00 -4.92 -11.65
C ARG A 112 -26.11 -6.05 -11.15
N GLY A 113 -26.29 -6.47 -9.91
CA GLY A 113 -25.44 -7.48 -9.30
C GLY A 113 -26.15 -8.32 -8.27
N ASN A 114 -25.54 -9.46 -7.97
CA ASN A 114 -25.96 -10.33 -6.89
C ASN A 114 -24.84 -10.48 -5.87
N ALA A 115 -25.21 -10.65 -4.60
CA ALA A 115 -24.27 -10.92 -3.53
C ALA A 115 -24.85 -11.94 -2.55
N LYS A 116 -24.00 -12.48 -1.69
CA LYS A 116 -24.45 -13.27 -0.55
C LYS A 116 -23.81 -12.80 0.73
N ILE A 117 -24.56 -12.94 1.81
CA ILE A 117 -24.14 -12.65 3.16
C ILE A 117 -24.36 -13.88 4.02
N TYR A 118 -23.33 -14.27 4.76
CA TYR A 118 -23.39 -15.43 5.63
C TYR A 118 -22.50 -15.23 6.84
N LYS A 119 -22.82 -15.92 7.93
CA LYS A 119 -21.98 -15.94 9.12
C LYS A 119 -20.89 -17.00 9.02
N GLN A 120 -19.73 -16.66 9.55
CA GLN A 120 -18.67 -17.61 9.87
C GLN A 120 -18.90 -18.18 11.28
N LYS A 121 -18.25 -19.32 11.58
CA LYS A 121 -18.38 -20.01 12.87
C LYS A 121 -18.04 -19.14 14.09
N ASN A 122 -17.19 -18.13 13.92
CA ASN A 122 -16.81 -17.16 14.95
C ASN A 122 -17.76 -15.96 15.05
N GLY A 123 -18.93 -15.99 14.40
CA GLY A 123 -19.95 -14.94 14.45
C GLY A 123 -19.75 -13.78 13.47
N ASN A 124 -18.62 -13.76 12.78
CA ASN A 124 -18.29 -12.77 11.76
C ASN A 124 -19.24 -12.84 10.55
N VAL A 125 -19.59 -11.69 9.97
CA VAL A 125 -20.48 -11.61 8.80
C VAL A 125 -19.65 -11.33 7.56
N ILE A 126 -19.76 -12.18 6.54
CA ILE A 126 -19.05 -12.02 5.27
C ILE A 126 -20.01 -11.50 4.22
N TRP A 127 -19.64 -10.42 3.55
CA TRP A 127 -20.18 -10.07 2.24
C TRP A 127 -19.34 -10.75 1.16
N LYS A 128 -19.99 -11.33 0.16
CA LYS A 128 -19.33 -11.82 -1.05
C LYS A 128 -20.14 -11.45 -2.30
N LEU A 129 -19.52 -10.70 -3.19
CA LEU A 129 -20.03 -10.40 -4.52
C LEU A 129 -20.12 -11.70 -5.34
N MET A 130 -21.19 -11.82 -6.11
CA MET A 130 -21.42 -12.92 -7.06
C MET A 130 -21.38 -12.34 -8.48
N GLU A 131 -22.28 -12.78 -9.35
CA GLU A 131 -22.39 -12.25 -10.71
C GLU A 131 -22.84 -10.79 -10.71
N CYS A 132 -22.18 -9.98 -11.55
CA CYS A 132 -22.49 -8.58 -11.74
C CYS A 132 -22.35 -8.19 -13.21
N LYS A 133 -23.18 -7.23 -13.63
CA LYS A 133 -23.15 -6.58 -14.94
C LYS A 133 -23.07 -5.07 -14.72
N GLY A 134 -22.24 -4.38 -15.49
CA GLY A 134 -21.98 -2.95 -15.33
C GLY A 134 -20.81 -2.67 -14.38
N VAL A 135 -20.52 -1.40 -14.16
CA VAL A 135 -19.37 -0.97 -13.34
C VAL A 135 -19.80 -0.76 -11.89
N PHE A 136 -19.08 -1.40 -10.96
CA PHE A 136 -19.29 -1.28 -9.52
C PHE A 136 -17.99 -0.92 -8.81
N TYR A 137 -18.11 -0.11 -7.74
CA TYR A 137 -17.01 0.12 -6.80
C TYR A 137 -17.26 -0.59 -5.48
N LEU A 138 -17.56 -1.89 -5.56
CA LEU A 138 -17.87 -2.75 -4.42
C LEU A 138 -16.70 -3.68 -4.08
N PRO A 139 -16.51 -4.03 -2.80
CA PRO A 139 -15.58 -5.09 -2.45
C PRO A 139 -16.06 -6.46 -2.95
N GLU A 140 -15.16 -7.25 -3.54
CA GLU A 140 -15.47 -8.62 -3.97
C GLU A 140 -15.84 -9.53 -2.80
N LYS A 141 -15.10 -9.42 -1.68
CA LYS A 141 -15.36 -10.19 -0.46
C LYS A 141 -14.76 -9.47 0.75
N VAL A 142 -15.58 -9.17 1.75
CA VAL A 142 -15.12 -8.48 2.96
C VAL A 142 -15.78 -9.03 4.21
N LEU A 143 -15.05 -8.88 5.32
CA LEU A 143 -15.57 -9.06 6.66
C LEU A 143 -16.29 -7.79 7.10
N LEU A 144 -17.59 -7.91 7.34
CA LEU A 144 -18.43 -6.85 7.86
C LEU A 144 -18.45 -6.88 9.39
N THR A 145 -18.38 -5.69 9.97
CA THR A 145 -18.54 -5.47 11.41
C THR A 145 -19.79 -4.64 11.66
N ARG A 146 -20.38 -4.76 12.85
CA ARG A 146 -21.52 -3.91 13.23
C ARG A 146 -21.07 -2.45 13.20
N TYR A 147 -21.84 -1.60 12.52
CA TYR A 147 -21.50 -0.18 12.46
C TYR A 147 -21.60 0.45 13.85
N ASN A 148 -20.51 1.07 14.29
CA ASN A 148 -20.42 1.86 15.50
C ASN A 148 -19.60 3.11 15.19
N ALA A 149 -20.29 4.25 15.10
CA ALA A 149 -19.69 5.53 14.72
C ALA A 149 -18.57 5.96 15.68
N ASN A 150 -18.71 5.68 16.98
CA ASN A 150 -17.71 6.05 17.98
C ASN A 150 -16.45 5.20 17.84
N LYS A 151 -16.62 3.88 17.67
CA LYS A 151 -15.51 2.97 17.43
C LYS A 151 -14.75 3.36 16.16
N TYR A 152 -15.47 3.56 15.05
CA TYR A 152 -14.90 3.99 13.78
C TYR A 152 -14.12 5.31 13.88
N LYS A 153 -14.72 6.35 14.48
CA LYS A 153 -14.04 7.65 14.70
C LYS A 153 -12.81 7.52 15.59
N THR A 154 -12.85 6.66 16.60
CA THR A 154 -11.73 6.42 17.51
C THR A 154 -10.60 5.70 16.81
N GLU A 155 -10.89 4.67 16.02
CA GLU A 155 -9.90 3.92 15.24
C GLU A 155 -9.23 4.80 14.18
N ILE A 156 -10.00 5.62 13.45
CA ILE A 156 -9.43 6.61 12.52
C ILE A 156 -8.51 7.60 13.24
N LYS A 157 -8.98 8.18 14.35
CA LYS A 157 -8.15 9.12 15.13
C LYS A 157 -6.88 8.45 15.63
N ALA A 158 -6.96 7.21 16.11
CA ALA A 158 -5.78 6.46 16.55
C ALA A 158 -4.81 6.21 15.39
N ILE A 159 -5.30 5.81 14.21
CA ILE A 159 -4.46 5.60 13.02
C ILE A 159 -3.83 6.92 12.56
N ASP A 160 -4.58 8.01 12.57
CA ASP A 160 -4.08 9.34 12.24
C ASP A 160 -3.03 9.79 13.25
N SER A 161 -3.28 9.66 14.56
CA SER A 161 -2.31 9.98 15.60
C SER A 161 -1.08 9.07 15.56
N LEU A 162 -1.22 7.79 15.18
CA LEU A 162 -0.10 6.88 14.95
C LEU A 162 0.71 7.28 13.71
N LYS A 163 0.07 7.81 12.67
CA LYS A 163 0.74 8.32 11.48
C LYS A 163 1.39 9.66 11.75
N GLU A 164 0.72 10.57 12.44
CA GLU A 164 1.25 11.87 12.87
C GLU A 164 2.41 11.68 13.86
N SER A 165 2.33 10.72 14.78
CA SER A 165 3.45 10.35 15.65
C SER A 165 4.55 9.61 14.91
N ARG A 166 4.27 8.74 13.93
CA ARG A 166 5.32 8.19 13.05
C ARG A 166 6.02 9.27 12.25
N ILE A 167 5.28 10.22 11.68
CA ILE A 167 5.85 11.37 10.97
C ILE A 167 6.68 12.23 11.93
N ALA A 168 6.19 12.48 13.15
CA ALA A 168 6.94 13.23 14.16
C ALA A 168 8.17 12.47 14.69
N ILE A 169 8.11 11.12 14.75
CA ILE A 169 9.25 10.25 15.09
C ILE A 169 10.23 10.19 13.92
N GLU A 170 9.76 10.10 12.66
CA GLU A 170 10.55 10.15 11.42
C GLU A 170 11.18 11.54 11.21
N GLU A 171 10.57 12.62 11.73
CA GLU A 171 11.18 13.95 11.81
C GLU A 171 12.21 14.07 12.94
N GLN A 172 12.17 13.20 13.96
CA GLN A 172 13.09 13.19 15.10
C GLN A 172 14.13 12.05 15.09
N THR A 173 14.06 11.09 14.16
CA THR A 173 15.03 10.00 14.03
C THR A 173 15.76 10.03 12.69
N GLU A 174 16.91 10.68 12.71
CA GLU A 174 17.98 10.62 11.71
C GLU A 174 18.74 9.26 11.75
N ILE A 175 18.07 8.13 12.03
CA ILE A 175 18.68 6.78 12.12
C ILE A 175 17.70 5.74 11.53
N GLY A 176 18.00 4.94 10.49
CA GLY A 176 19.26 4.72 9.79
C GLY A 176 19.01 4.57 8.29
N MET A 177 19.26 5.64 7.55
CA MET A 177 19.58 5.52 6.16
C MET A 177 21.05 5.11 6.06
N GLU A 178 21.34 4.08 5.27
CA GLU A 178 22.71 3.73 4.93
C GLU A 178 23.31 4.81 4.04
N GLU A 179 24.27 5.56 4.57
CA GLU A 179 24.97 6.60 3.83
C GLU A 179 26.08 6.00 2.97
N ILE A 180 26.18 6.46 1.73
CA ILE A 180 27.23 6.04 0.79
C ILE A 180 28.56 6.67 1.26
N PRO A 181 29.59 5.87 1.56
CA PRO A 181 30.89 6.40 1.91
C PRO A 181 31.56 7.06 0.71
N LEU A 182 32.39 8.07 0.98
CA LEU A 182 33.25 8.67 -0.03
C LEU A 182 34.64 8.03 -0.04
N PRO A 183 35.30 7.89 -1.21
CA PRO A 183 34.92 8.42 -2.51
C PRO A 183 33.87 7.57 -3.22
N PHE A 184 33.17 8.18 -4.18
CA PHE A 184 32.14 7.55 -5.00
C PHE A 184 32.52 7.58 -6.49
N ASP A 185 32.33 6.46 -7.20
CA ASP A 185 32.45 6.37 -8.66
C ASP A 185 31.13 5.87 -9.25
N PHE A 186 30.47 6.75 -10.01
CA PHE A 186 29.18 6.45 -10.64
C PHE A 186 29.26 5.28 -11.63
N SER A 187 30.39 5.09 -12.31
CA SER A 187 30.58 3.95 -13.21
C SER A 187 30.65 2.62 -12.45
N GLN A 188 31.15 2.61 -11.22
CA GLN A 188 31.10 1.42 -10.37
C GLN A 188 29.67 1.19 -9.87
N PHE A 189 29.01 2.24 -9.40
CA PHE A 189 27.60 2.19 -9.01
C PHE A 189 26.70 1.58 -10.09
N GLN A 190 26.83 2.04 -11.35
CA GLN A 190 26.06 1.49 -12.48
C GLN A 190 26.33 0.01 -12.71
N LYS A 191 27.60 -0.43 -12.62
CA LYS A 191 27.94 -1.85 -12.78
C LYS A 191 27.31 -2.72 -11.69
N GLU A 192 27.28 -2.25 -10.45
CA GLU A 192 26.63 -2.99 -9.37
C GLU A 192 25.11 -3.08 -9.56
N GLN A 193 24.48 -2.01 -10.06
CA GLN A 193 23.07 -2.05 -10.45
C GLN A 193 22.83 -3.06 -11.58
N GLU A 194 23.64 -3.03 -12.64
CA GLU A 194 23.52 -3.97 -13.77
C GLU A 194 23.68 -5.42 -13.32
N ARG A 195 24.66 -5.71 -12.46
CA ARG A 195 24.87 -7.05 -11.89
C ARG A 195 23.66 -7.52 -11.08
N TYR A 196 23.08 -6.64 -10.27
CA TYR A 196 21.87 -6.95 -9.50
C TYR A 196 20.66 -7.17 -10.43
N ASP A 197 20.43 -6.30 -11.41
CA ASP A 197 19.32 -6.41 -12.36
C ASP A 197 19.42 -7.67 -13.24
N MET A 198 20.64 -8.14 -13.53
CA MET A 198 20.90 -9.39 -14.24
C MET A 198 20.86 -10.64 -13.34
N GLY A 199 20.68 -10.48 -12.03
CA GLY A 199 20.69 -11.58 -11.06
C GLY A 199 22.07 -12.20 -10.82
N GLU A 200 23.15 -11.50 -11.15
CA GLU A 200 24.54 -11.91 -10.86
C GLU A 200 24.94 -11.68 -9.40
N GLN A 201 24.11 -10.98 -8.63
CA GLN A 201 24.24 -10.81 -7.18
C GLN A 201 22.87 -10.66 -6.52
N ASP A 202 22.73 -11.22 -5.32
CA ASP A 202 21.47 -11.27 -4.58
C ASP A 202 21.16 -9.96 -3.81
N GLU A 203 22.19 -9.21 -3.42
CA GLU A 203 22.06 -7.97 -2.65
C GLU A 203 22.55 -6.76 -3.44
N MET A 204 21.82 -5.64 -3.33
CA MET A 204 22.18 -4.37 -3.94
C MET A 204 23.05 -3.56 -2.97
N PRO A 205 24.30 -3.19 -3.32
CA PRO A 205 25.22 -2.53 -2.38
C PRO A 205 24.86 -1.06 -2.07
N TYR A 206 23.88 -0.50 -2.78
CA TYR A 206 23.40 0.85 -2.57
C TYR A 206 21.89 0.79 -2.36
N HIS A 207 21.39 1.24 -1.22
CA HIS A 207 19.96 1.13 -0.89
C HIS A 207 19.26 2.49 -1.09
N PRO A 208 18.64 2.76 -2.26
CA PRO A 208 17.90 3.99 -2.45
C PRO A 208 16.65 4.02 -1.59
N ILE A 209 16.25 5.23 -1.18
CA ILE A 209 14.89 5.49 -0.71
C ILE A 209 14.04 5.91 -1.90
N SER A 210 12.85 5.33 -2.04
CA SER A 210 11.87 5.77 -3.03
C SER A 210 11.32 7.14 -2.63
N VAL A 211 11.44 8.12 -3.53
CA VAL A 211 10.79 9.43 -3.38
C VAL A 211 9.30 9.30 -3.69
N LYS A 212 8.93 8.47 -4.68
CA LYS A 212 7.55 8.25 -5.09
C LYS A 212 6.70 7.73 -3.92
N GLY A 213 5.60 8.42 -3.65
CA GLY A 213 4.67 8.11 -2.56
C GLY A 213 5.02 8.80 -1.23
N ASN A 214 6.18 9.47 -1.12
CA ASN A 214 6.54 10.29 0.02
C ASN A 214 6.37 11.77 -0.35
N LYS A 215 5.25 12.37 0.09
CA LYS A 215 4.91 13.76 -0.29
C LYS A 215 5.91 14.80 0.18
N GLU A 216 6.58 14.56 1.30
CA GLU A 216 7.60 15.49 1.81
C GLU A 216 8.83 15.46 0.91
N LEU A 217 9.35 14.27 0.58
CA LEU A 217 10.48 14.13 -0.34
C LEU A 217 10.11 14.59 -1.76
N GLU A 218 8.90 14.27 -2.24
CA GLU A 218 8.39 14.74 -3.53
C GLU A 218 8.35 16.27 -3.59
N GLN A 219 7.92 16.93 -2.51
CA GLN A 219 7.85 18.39 -2.45
C GLN A 219 9.24 19.02 -2.30
N THR A 220 10.10 18.46 -1.44
CA THR A 220 11.48 18.94 -1.21
C THR A 220 12.31 18.83 -2.47
N TYR A 221 12.28 17.67 -3.13
CA TYR A 221 13.09 17.37 -4.32
C TYR A 221 12.36 17.61 -5.64
N LYS A 222 11.20 18.29 -5.61
CA LYS A 222 10.50 18.71 -6.84
C LYS A 222 11.47 19.50 -7.73
N SER A 223 11.63 19.07 -8.98
CA SER A 223 12.53 19.73 -9.93
C SER A 223 12.17 21.22 -10.09
N ARG A 224 13.18 22.08 -9.97
CA ARG A 224 13.06 23.54 -10.16
C ARG A 224 13.47 23.99 -11.57
N TRP A 225 14.13 23.11 -12.33
CA TRP A 225 14.72 23.41 -13.63
C TRP A 225 13.84 23.01 -14.81
N ASP A 226 13.08 21.92 -14.62
CA ASP A 226 12.36 21.25 -15.69
C ASP A 226 11.18 20.44 -15.13
N LYS A 227 10.49 19.72 -16.03
CA LYS A 227 9.34 18.87 -15.69
C LYS A 227 9.73 17.47 -15.22
N SER A 228 11.00 17.23 -14.89
CA SER A 228 11.40 15.91 -14.39
C SER A 228 10.91 15.69 -12.96
N LEU A 229 10.56 14.45 -12.67
CA LEU A 229 10.03 14.00 -11.39
C LEU A 229 11.10 13.19 -10.64
N PRO A 230 11.31 13.43 -9.34
CA PRO A 230 12.24 12.65 -8.54
C PRO A 230 11.71 11.22 -8.34
N SER A 231 12.60 10.23 -8.39
CA SER A 231 12.26 8.81 -8.23
C SER A 231 12.97 8.16 -7.06
N GLN A 232 14.30 8.25 -7.02
CA GLN A 232 15.16 7.59 -6.04
C GLN A 232 16.10 8.60 -5.40
N PHE A 233 16.38 8.36 -4.12
CA PHE A 233 17.17 9.21 -3.24
C PHE A 233 18.31 8.40 -2.61
N TYR A 234 19.51 8.95 -2.61
CA TYR A 234 20.71 8.39 -1.98
C TYR A 234 21.43 9.47 -1.18
N ARG A 235 21.92 9.17 0.03
CA ARG A 235 22.71 10.11 0.84
C ARG A 235 24.17 9.71 0.91
N PHE A 236 25.08 10.68 0.88
CA PHE A 236 26.50 10.46 1.11
C PHE A 236 26.92 10.81 2.53
N HIS A 237 27.85 10.02 3.07
CA HIS A 237 28.53 10.34 4.32
C HIS A 237 29.61 11.39 4.07
N THR A 238 29.32 12.65 4.41
CA THR A 238 30.24 13.78 4.18
C THR A 238 31.01 14.21 5.42
N GLY A 239 30.47 13.95 6.63
CA GLY A 239 30.97 14.53 7.88
C GLY A 239 30.84 16.06 7.96
N LYS A 240 30.06 16.69 7.07
CA LYS A 240 29.83 18.13 7.03
C LYS A 240 28.52 18.50 7.72
N LYS A 241 28.35 19.80 8.00
CA LYS A 241 27.10 20.34 8.57
C LYS A 241 25.92 20.27 7.59
N PHE A 242 26.20 20.25 6.29
CA PHE A 242 25.20 20.04 5.25
C PHE A 242 25.14 18.56 4.87
N GLN A 243 23.94 18.14 4.45
CA GLN A 243 23.70 16.84 3.82
C GLN A 243 24.03 16.94 2.33
N LEU A 244 24.54 15.86 1.74
CA LEU A 244 24.74 15.73 0.29
C LEU A 244 23.96 14.52 -0.21
N ASP A 245 23.01 14.78 -1.08
CA ASP A 245 22.10 13.78 -1.62
C ASP A 245 22.25 13.66 -3.15
N MET A 246 22.23 12.44 -3.67
CA MET A 246 22.06 12.16 -5.09
C MET A 246 20.62 11.74 -5.36
N ILE A 247 19.95 12.48 -6.25
CA ILE A 247 18.56 12.23 -6.63
C ILE A 247 18.49 11.82 -8.09
N CYS A 248 17.81 10.70 -8.34
CA CYS A 248 17.44 10.25 -9.67
C CYS A 248 16.11 10.90 -10.08
N TYR A 249 16.05 11.40 -11.31
CA TYR A 249 14.89 12.03 -11.92
C TYR A 249 14.56 11.38 -13.27
N TYR A 250 13.28 11.43 -13.63
CA TYR A 250 12.76 11.00 -14.93
C TYR A 250 11.74 11.99 -15.50
N LEU A 251 11.57 12.01 -16.81
CA LEU A 251 10.53 12.73 -17.52
C LEU A 251 9.37 11.78 -17.82
N GLU A 252 8.14 12.23 -17.56
CA GLU A 252 6.97 11.45 -17.94
C GLU A 252 6.91 11.25 -19.47
N ASN A 253 6.56 10.03 -19.89
CA ASN A 253 6.41 9.65 -21.30
C ASN A 253 7.68 9.81 -22.16
N THR A 254 8.84 10.08 -21.56
CA THR A 254 10.11 10.22 -22.27
C THR A 254 11.19 9.41 -21.55
N PRO A 255 11.75 8.36 -22.18
CA PRO A 255 12.86 7.61 -21.60
C PRO A 255 13.98 8.55 -21.20
N SER A 256 14.31 8.59 -19.91
CA SER A 256 15.26 9.54 -19.38
C SER A 256 15.83 9.07 -18.05
N LEU A 257 17.07 9.49 -17.79
CA LEU A 257 17.78 9.23 -16.57
C LEU A 257 18.63 10.46 -16.25
N ILE A 258 18.30 11.14 -15.16
CA ILE A 258 18.92 12.39 -14.76
C ILE A 258 19.34 12.25 -13.30
N TYR A 259 20.62 12.46 -12.98
CA TYR A 259 21.09 12.52 -11.60
C TYR A 259 21.55 13.91 -11.24
N ARG A 260 21.05 14.40 -10.11
CA ARG A 260 21.46 15.67 -9.50
C ARG A 260 22.07 15.41 -8.15
N LEU A 261 23.09 16.19 -7.83
CA LEU A 261 23.62 16.32 -6.47
C LEU A 261 22.99 17.56 -5.83
N ILE A 262 22.50 17.41 -4.62
CA ILE A 262 21.78 18.46 -3.90
C ILE A 262 22.37 18.55 -2.49
N THR A 263 22.67 19.76 -2.05
CA THR A 263 23.06 20.04 -0.67
C THR A 263 21.89 20.63 0.10
N SER A 264 21.75 20.25 1.36
CA SER A 264 20.69 20.78 2.21
C SER A 264 21.10 20.88 3.69
N VAL A 265 20.43 21.79 4.41
CA VAL A 265 20.51 21.90 5.88
C VAL A 265 19.08 21.97 6.39
N ASN A 266 18.73 21.15 7.39
CA ASN A 266 17.38 21.08 7.96
C ASN A 266 16.30 20.97 6.87
N LYS A 267 16.51 20.07 5.90
CA LYS A 267 15.64 19.82 4.74
C LYS A 267 15.46 21.02 3.78
N SER A 268 16.16 22.13 4.02
CA SER A 268 16.20 23.28 3.13
C SER A 268 17.35 23.14 2.14
N ILE A 269 17.02 23.06 0.85
CA ILE A 269 18.02 22.98 -0.23
C ILE A 269 18.87 24.26 -0.23
N ILE A 270 20.19 24.08 -0.19
CA ILE A 270 21.19 25.14 -0.31
C ILE A 270 21.50 25.36 -1.79
N ASP A 271 21.93 24.30 -2.48
CA ASP A 271 22.37 24.37 -3.87
C ASP A 271 22.23 22.99 -4.56
N GLU A 272 22.29 22.98 -5.89
CA GLU A 272 22.12 21.77 -6.68
C GLU A 272 22.85 21.83 -8.02
N VAL A 273 23.36 20.67 -8.46
CA VAL A 273 24.01 20.52 -9.77
C VAL A 273 23.58 19.23 -10.46
N THR A 274 23.33 19.32 -11.77
CA THR A 274 23.11 18.13 -12.60
C THR A 274 24.45 17.54 -13.01
N VAL A 275 24.73 16.31 -12.56
CA VAL A 275 26.00 15.60 -12.80
C VAL A 275 25.89 14.50 -13.85
N PHE A 276 24.67 14.07 -14.17
CA PHE A 276 24.37 13.13 -15.22
C PHE A 276 23.00 13.46 -15.82
N SER A 277 22.88 13.43 -17.14
CA SER A 277 21.60 13.56 -17.83
C SER A 277 21.63 12.81 -19.15
N GLN A 278 20.57 12.04 -19.40
CA GLN A 278 20.34 11.34 -20.65
C GLN A 278 18.84 11.29 -20.93
N VAL A 279 18.42 11.73 -22.12
CA VAL A 279 17.01 11.83 -22.53
C VAL A 279 16.85 11.28 -23.95
N GLY A 280 15.84 10.44 -24.18
CA GLY A 280 15.49 9.84 -25.46
C GLY A 280 15.81 8.35 -25.61
N GLU A 281 15.13 7.69 -26.56
CA GLU A 281 15.15 6.23 -26.82
C GLU A 281 16.50 5.68 -27.35
N ASN A 282 17.33 6.51 -27.99
CA ASN A 282 18.61 6.09 -28.59
C ASN A 282 19.77 6.00 -27.58
N SER A 283 19.46 5.98 -26.29
CA SER A 283 20.42 6.08 -25.18
C SER A 283 21.02 4.74 -24.74
N LYS A 284 21.14 3.73 -25.61
CA LYS A 284 21.66 2.37 -25.27
C LYS A 284 23.06 2.32 -24.63
N ASN A 285 23.74 3.46 -24.50
CA ASN A 285 25.06 3.61 -23.95
C ASN A 285 25.02 4.44 -22.66
N TRP A 286 24.43 3.91 -21.60
CA TRP A 286 24.36 4.58 -20.28
C TRP A 286 25.74 4.89 -19.68
N ASN A 287 26.76 4.17 -20.15
CA ASN A 287 28.17 4.40 -19.83
C ASN A 287 28.78 5.63 -20.52
N ALA A 288 28.04 6.36 -21.36
CA ALA A 288 28.55 7.51 -22.11
C ALA A 288 28.81 8.75 -21.25
N ASN A 289 28.20 8.83 -20.06
CA ASN A 289 28.47 9.87 -19.07
C ASN A 289 28.76 9.20 -17.72
N SER A 290 29.57 9.83 -16.89
CA SER A 290 29.82 9.37 -15.51
C SER A 290 30.32 10.51 -14.66
N PHE A 291 30.35 10.35 -13.35
CA PHE A 291 31.00 11.29 -12.46
C PHE A 291 31.63 10.57 -11.27
N THR A 292 32.52 11.27 -10.59
CA THR A 292 33.16 10.80 -9.35
C THR A 292 33.05 11.89 -8.30
N ILE A 293 32.87 11.50 -7.03
CA ILE A 293 32.95 12.38 -5.87
C ILE A 293 34.16 11.93 -5.03
N SER A 294 35.13 12.82 -4.81
CA SER A 294 36.29 12.51 -3.99
C SER A 294 35.97 12.61 -2.50
N LYS A 295 36.87 12.12 -1.64
CA LYS A 295 36.76 12.26 -0.17
C LYS A 295 36.65 13.72 0.29
N ASN A 296 37.23 14.63 -0.48
CA ASN A 296 37.21 16.08 -0.20
C ASN A 296 36.05 16.79 -0.93
N LEU A 297 35.00 16.06 -1.32
CA LEU A 297 33.82 16.60 -2.00
C LEU A 297 34.13 17.30 -3.34
N GLY A 298 35.24 16.91 -3.97
CA GLY A 298 35.55 17.31 -5.34
C GLY A 298 34.78 16.42 -6.32
N ILE A 299 33.97 17.02 -7.18
CA ILE A 299 33.14 16.33 -8.16
C ILE A 299 33.74 16.53 -9.54
N THR A 300 33.94 15.44 -10.28
CA THR A 300 34.38 15.49 -11.67
C THR A 300 33.35 14.80 -12.54
N VAL A 301 32.85 15.49 -13.55
CA VAL A 301 31.88 14.96 -14.53
C VAL A 301 32.61 14.64 -15.82
N TYR A 302 32.37 13.45 -16.36
CA TYR A 302 33.04 12.92 -17.54
C TYR A 302 32.05 12.61 -18.66
N LYS A 303 32.50 12.84 -19.89
CA LYS A 303 31.96 12.25 -21.10
C LYS A 303 32.88 11.11 -21.52
N ASN A 304 32.34 9.92 -21.61
CA ASN A 304 33.09 8.70 -21.86
C ASN A 304 33.05 8.34 -23.34
N LYS A 305 34.22 8.04 -23.92
CA LYS A 305 34.31 7.39 -25.23
C LYS A 305 34.21 5.89 -25.04
N LEU A 306 33.31 5.27 -25.79
CA LEU A 306 33.02 3.85 -25.71
C LEU A 306 33.55 3.12 -26.95
N HIS A 307 34.06 1.90 -26.76
CA HIS A 307 34.32 0.93 -27.82
C HIS A 307 33.71 -0.40 -27.42
N LYS A 308 32.77 -0.92 -28.24
CA LYS A 308 32.02 -2.16 -27.95
C LYS A 308 31.40 -2.16 -26.53
N GLY A 309 30.78 -1.03 -26.14
CA GLY A 309 30.15 -0.86 -24.83
C GLY A 309 31.10 -0.57 -23.66
N LYS A 310 32.42 -0.68 -23.84
CA LYS A 310 33.42 -0.44 -22.78
C LYS A 310 34.00 0.97 -22.85
N VAL A 311 34.19 1.59 -21.69
CA VAL A 311 34.85 2.90 -21.59
C VAL A 311 36.34 2.76 -21.93
N ILE A 312 36.78 3.42 -23.00
CA ILE A 312 38.19 3.45 -23.43
C ILE A 312 38.88 4.77 -23.09
N LYS A 313 38.11 5.84 -22.86
CA LYS A 313 38.63 7.15 -22.46
C LYS A 313 37.55 7.92 -21.70
N LYS A 314 37.92 8.58 -20.61
CA LYS A 314 37.09 9.55 -19.89
C LYS A 314 37.58 10.97 -20.22
N GLU A 315 36.70 11.83 -20.70
CA GLU A 315 36.98 13.24 -20.98
C GLU A 315 36.28 14.10 -19.93
N VAL A 316 37.03 14.94 -19.21
CA VAL A 316 36.45 15.80 -18.16
C VAL A 316 35.67 16.92 -18.83
N VAL A 317 34.39 17.04 -18.46
CA VAL A 317 33.49 18.07 -18.98
C VAL A 317 33.31 19.21 -17.97
N ASN A 318 33.19 18.87 -16.69
CA ASN A 318 33.04 19.85 -15.62
C ASN A 318 33.76 19.37 -14.36
N ARG A 319 34.22 20.32 -13.54
CA ARG A 319 34.64 20.08 -12.17
C ARG A 319 33.85 20.97 -11.23
N TYR A 320 33.49 20.43 -10.08
CA TYR A 320 32.87 21.18 -9.00
C TYR A 320 33.57 20.89 -7.68
N THR A 321 33.52 21.84 -6.77
CA THR A 321 33.82 21.65 -5.36
C THR A 321 32.63 22.11 -4.54
N ILE A 322 32.40 21.48 -3.39
CA ILE A 322 31.41 21.95 -2.42
C ILE A 322 32.16 22.68 -1.31
N ASP A 323 31.82 23.94 -1.04
CA ASP A 323 32.39 24.69 0.07
C ASP A 323 31.78 24.28 1.42
N ASP A 324 32.29 24.84 2.52
CA ASP A 324 31.81 24.49 3.88
C ASP A 324 30.37 24.95 4.16
N ASP A 325 29.84 25.87 3.35
CA ASP A 325 28.45 26.33 3.40
C ASP A 325 27.52 25.46 2.54
N GLY A 326 28.07 24.46 1.84
CA GLY A 326 27.32 23.54 0.99
C GLY A 326 27.05 24.06 -0.43
N LYS A 327 27.71 25.12 -0.90
CA LYS A 327 27.51 25.64 -2.27
C LYS A 327 28.45 24.97 -3.26
N PHE A 328 27.94 24.70 -4.46
CA PHE A 328 28.74 24.16 -5.56
C PHE A 328 29.46 25.29 -6.29
N THR A 329 30.78 25.21 -6.38
CA THR A 329 31.60 26.09 -7.23
C THR A 329 32.11 25.31 -8.43
N LYS A 330 31.82 25.80 -9.64
CA LYS A 330 32.28 25.21 -10.90
C LYS A 330 33.67 25.74 -11.28
N HIS A 331 34.53 24.86 -11.79
CA HIS A 331 35.90 25.16 -12.26
C HIS A 331 36.11 24.81 -13.73
#